data_AF-A0A4E0S095-F1
#
_entry.id   AF-A0A4E0S095-F1
#
_cell.length_a   1.000
_cell.length_b   1.000
_cell.length_c   1.000
_cell.angle_alpha   90.00
_cell.angle_beta   90.00
_cell.angle_gamma   90.00
#
_symmetry.space_group_name_H-M   'P 1'
#
loop_
_entity.id
_entity.type
_entity.pdbx_description
1 polymer ?
#
loop_
_entity_poly.entity_id
_entity_poly.type
_entity_poly.pdbx_seq_one_letter_code
_entity_poly.pdbx_strand_id
1 'polypeptide(L)'
;MTMDDWVRIARDIKNYYDIFDGFVILHGTDTLAYTAPALSFMLENLGKPVVLTGSQVPIFEVRSDGWNNFLDALIIAGGGYPLFEVTVFFIDQVCRELY
;
A
#
# COMPACT_ATOMS: atom_id res chain seq x y z
N MET A 1 -1.82 -4.26 -14.75
CA MET A 1 -1.24 -3.06 -14.12
C MET A 1 -0.40 -2.35 -15.18
N THR A 2 -0.73 -1.11 -15.49
CA THR A 2 -0.07 -0.27 -16.49
C THR A 2 0.26 1.11 -15.90
N MET A 3 0.98 1.96 -16.63
CA MET A 3 1.28 3.32 -16.17
C MET A 3 0.01 4.14 -15.90
N ASP A 4 -1.04 3.98 -16.72
CA ASP A 4 -2.32 4.67 -16.51
C ASP A 4 -3.00 4.22 -15.22
N ASP A 5 -2.85 2.96 -14.82
CA ASP A 5 -3.36 2.46 -13.54
C ASP A 5 -2.64 3.11 -12.36
N TRP A 6 -1.31 3.26 -12.44
CA TRP A 6 -0.53 3.94 -11.40
C TRP A 6 -0.92 5.41 -11.26
N VAL A 7 -1.08 6.10 -12.40
CA VAL A 7 -1.56 7.49 -12.43
C VAL A 7 -2.95 7.61 -11.82
N ARG A 8 -3.84 6.65 -12.07
CA ARG A 8 -5.16 6.61 -11.42
C ARG A 8 -5.03 6.50 -9.91
N ILE A 9 -4.24 5.54 -9.40
CA ILE A 9 -4.03 5.35 -7.96
C ILE A 9 -3.45 6.62 -7.30
N ALA A 10 -2.42 7.22 -7.90
CA ALA A 10 -1.81 8.44 -7.37
C ALA A 10 -2.79 9.62 -7.33
N ARG A 11 -3.65 9.76 -8.35
CA ARG A 11 -4.71 10.78 -8.38
C ARG A 11 -5.76 10.53 -7.30
N ASP A 12 -6.17 9.28 -7.09
CA ASP A 12 -7.14 8.94 -6.06
C ASP A 12 -6.62 9.30 -4.68
N ILE A 13 -5.36 8.95 -4.37
CA ILE A 13 -4.70 9.35 -3.11
C ILE A 13 -4.68 10.86 -2.98
N LYS A 14 -4.26 11.58 -4.04
CA LYS A 14 -4.19 13.05 -4.03
C LYS A 14 -5.56 13.70 -3.77
N ASN A 15 -6.63 13.19 -4.38
CA ASN A 15 -7.97 13.73 -4.23
C ASN A 15 -8.50 13.60 -2.80
N TYR A 16 -8.05 12.59 -2.06
CA TYR A 16 -8.47 12.32 -0.69
C TYR A 16 -7.37 12.58 0.34
N TYR A 17 -6.27 13.21 -0.08
CA TYR A 17 -5.07 13.33 0.74
C TYR A 17 -5.34 14.08 2.03
N ASP A 18 -6.13 15.15 1.99
CA ASP A 18 -6.38 15.99 3.17
C ASP A 18 -7.44 15.43 4.13
N ILE A 19 -8.27 14.48 3.68
CA ILE A 19 -9.40 13.97 4.47
C ILE A 19 -9.11 12.65 5.21
N PHE A 20 -8.04 11.95 4.87
CA PHE A 20 -7.62 10.71 5.53
C PHE A 20 -6.21 10.85 6.11
N ASP A 21 -5.91 10.07 7.15
CA ASP A 21 -4.61 10.10 7.82
C ASP A 21 -3.57 9.14 7.20
N GLY A 22 -4.02 8.23 6.35
CA GLY A 22 -3.19 7.22 5.69
C GLY A 22 -3.98 6.44 4.64
N PHE A 23 -3.28 5.66 3.83
CA PHE A 23 -3.86 4.94 2.69
C PHE A 23 -3.43 3.48 2.69
N VAL A 24 -4.38 2.58 2.44
CA VAL A 24 -4.12 1.16 2.15
C VAL A 24 -4.55 0.86 0.73
N ILE A 25 -3.65 0.28 -0.06
CA ILE A 25 -3.89 -0.09 -1.45
C ILE A 25 -3.88 -1.62 -1.55
N LEU A 26 -5.05 -2.20 -1.82
CA LEU A 26 -5.16 -3.63 -2.12
C LEU A 26 -4.70 -3.88 -3.55
N HIS A 27 -3.74 -4.79 -3.71
CA HIS A 27 -3.06 -5.03 -4.99
C HIS A 27 -2.71 -6.52 -5.16
N GLY A 28 -2.75 -7.01 -6.40
CA GLY A 28 -2.31 -8.38 -6.72
C GLY A 28 -0.79 -8.54 -6.64
N THR A 29 -0.29 -9.68 -6.21
CA THR A 29 1.14 -9.86 -5.90
C THR A 29 2.04 -9.84 -7.13
N ASP A 30 1.54 -10.24 -8.30
CA ASP A 30 2.33 -10.41 -9.53
C ASP A 30 3.03 -9.13 -9.99
N THR A 31 2.45 -7.97 -9.70
CA THR A 31 3.00 -6.67 -10.12
C THR A 31 3.21 -5.70 -8.95
N LEU A 32 3.05 -6.17 -7.72
CA LEU A 32 3.14 -5.32 -6.52
C LEU A 32 4.53 -4.67 -6.39
N ALA A 33 5.59 -5.43 -6.65
CA ALA A 33 6.97 -4.95 -6.63
C ALA A 33 7.29 -3.91 -7.72
N TYR A 34 6.46 -3.77 -8.76
CA TYR A 34 6.61 -2.71 -9.77
C TYR A 34 5.76 -1.49 -9.43
N THR A 35 4.57 -1.69 -8.86
CA THR A 35 3.67 -0.60 -8.48
C THR A 35 4.21 0.21 -7.30
N ALA A 36 4.80 -0.44 -6.28
CA ALA A 36 5.34 0.24 -5.11
C ALA A 36 6.39 1.32 -5.45
N PRO A 37 7.50 1.01 -6.18
CA PRO A 37 8.47 2.03 -6.54
C PRO A 37 7.90 3.08 -7.49
N ALA A 38 7.02 2.70 -8.43
CA ALA A 38 6.37 3.67 -9.31
C ALA A 38 5.56 4.71 -8.52
N LEU A 39 4.79 4.28 -7.52
CA LEU A 39 4.05 5.19 -6.65
C LEU A 39 4.97 5.99 -5.72
N SER A 40 6.08 5.42 -5.25
CA SER A 40 7.06 6.13 -4.43
C SER A 40 7.61 7.36 -5.16
N PHE A 41 7.92 7.23 -6.46
CA PHE A 41 8.35 8.36 -7.28
C PHE A 41 7.22 9.34 -7.64
N MET A 42 5.98 8.86 -7.80
CA MET A 42 4.83 9.71 -8.14
C MET A 42 4.31 10.53 -6.95
N LEU A 43 4.48 10.03 -5.72
CA LEU A 43 3.96 10.61 -4.48
C LEU A 43 5.07 11.33 -3.72
N GLU A 44 5.53 12.46 -4.27
CA GLU A 44 6.54 13.29 -3.63
C GLU A 44 6.04 13.95 -2.35
N ASN A 45 6.94 14.13 -1.38
CA ASN A 45 6.67 14.83 -0.11
C ASN A 45 5.50 14.23 0.70
N LEU A 46 5.41 12.90 0.73
CA LEU A 46 4.47 12.20 1.59
C LEU A 46 4.68 12.61 3.06
N GLY A 47 3.57 12.96 3.70
CA GLY A 47 3.43 13.23 5.13
C GLY A 47 2.43 12.28 5.79
N LYS A 48 1.98 11.25 5.05
CA LYS A 48 0.98 10.26 5.45
C LYS A 48 1.42 8.88 4.93
N PRO A 49 1.23 7.78 5.68
CA PRO A 49 1.58 6.45 5.24
C PRO A 49 0.75 6.00 4.04
N VAL A 50 1.40 5.35 3.06
CA VAL A 50 0.74 4.65 1.96
C VAL A 50 1.22 3.21 1.95
N VAL A 51 0.35 2.27 2.30
CA VAL A 51 0.71 0.85 2.46
C VAL A 51 0.08 0.03 1.34
N LEU A 52 0.90 -0.63 0.52
CA LEU A 52 0.44 -1.63 -0.44
C LEU A 52 0.41 -2.99 0.24
N THR A 53 -0.65 -3.75 0.00
CA THR A 53 -0.73 -5.14 0.46
C THR A 53 -1.58 -5.98 -0.48
N GLY A 54 -1.57 -7.29 -0.28
CA GLY A 54 -2.29 -8.26 -1.11
C GLY A 54 -2.46 -9.59 -0.37
N SER A 55 -2.80 -10.64 -1.12
CA SER A 55 -2.86 -12.00 -0.59
C SER A 55 -2.56 -13.03 -1.68
N GLN A 56 -1.99 -14.17 -1.31
CA GLN A 56 -1.91 -15.34 -2.20
C GLN A 56 -3.25 -16.08 -2.26
N VAL A 57 -3.99 -16.09 -1.16
CA VAL A 57 -5.28 -16.78 -1.02
C VAL A 57 -6.38 -15.73 -0.82
N PRO A 58 -7.50 -15.75 -1.57
CA PRO A 58 -8.58 -14.78 -1.44
C PRO A 58 -9.05 -14.60 0.01
N ILE A 59 -9.31 -13.35 0.42
CA ILE A 59 -9.53 -12.99 1.83
C ILE A 59 -10.64 -13.80 2.54
N PHE A 60 -11.65 -14.28 1.80
CA PHE A 60 -12.76 -15.03 2.38
C PHE A 60 -12.54 -16.54 2.47
N GLU A 61 -11.40 -17.04 2.01
CA GLU A 61 -11.07 -18.45 2.05
C GLU A 61 -10.45 -18.88 3.38
N VAL A 62 -10.67 -20.14 3.74
CA VAL A 62 -10.12 -20.75 4.96
C VAL A 62 -8.59 -20.79 4.84
N ARG A 63 -7.90 -20.23 5.84
CA ARG A 63 -6.42 -20.05 5.91
C ARG A 63 -5.87 -18.97 4.95
N SER A 64 -6.68 -17.99 4.56
CA SER A 64 -6.19 -16.83 3.82
C SER A 64 -5.16 -16.02 4.62
N ASP A 65 -4.09 -15.62 3.94
CA ASP A 65 -3.12 -14.63 4.40
C ASP A 65 -3.65 -13.19 4.30
N GLY A 66 -4.72 -12.98 3.53
CA GLY A 66 -5.31 -11.67 3.27
C GLY A 66 -5.90 -10.97 4.50
N TRP A 67 -6.45 -11.72 5.46
CA TRP A 67 -6.98 -11.13 6.69
C TRP A 67 -5.89 -10.46 7.52
N ASN A 68 -4.77 -11.17 7.74
CA ASN A 68 -3.66 -10.65 8.53
C ASN A 68 -2.98 -9.50 7.78
N ASN A 69 -2.66 -9.71 6.49
CA ASN A 69 -2.03 -8.69 5.66
C ASN A 69 -2.84 -7.38 5.61
N PHE A 70 -4.17 -7.46 5.47
CA PHE A 70 -5.03 -6.29 5.44
C PHE A 70 -5.14 -5.60 6.80
N LEU A 71 -5.29 -6.37 7.88
CA LEU A 71 -5.38 -5.82 9.23
C LEU A 71 -4.08 -5.08 9.62
N ASP A 72 -2.93 -5.70 9.37
CA ASP A 72 -1.64 -5.10 9.69
C ASP A 72 -1.36 -3.85 8.84
N ALA A 73 -1.75 -3.87 7.55
CA ALA A 73 -1.66 -2.70 6.70
C ALA A 73 -2.51 -1.53 7.23
N LEU A 74 -3.71 -1.80 7.76
CA LEU A 74 -4.53 -0.78 8.41
C LEU A 74 -3.89 -0.24 9.70
N ILE A 75 -3.28 -1.10 10.51
CA ILE A 75 -2.58 -0.69 11.74
C ILE A 75 -1.40 0.23 11.40
N ILE A 76 -0.62 -0.12 10.37
CA ILE A 76 0.51 0.69 9.89
C ILE A 76 0.00 2.03 9.33
N ALA A 77 -1.04 2.01 8.48
CA ALA A 77 -1.62 3.21 7.89
C ALA A 77 -2.32 4.12 8.92
N GLY A 78 -2.77 3.57 10.05
CA GLY A 78 -3.44 4.30 11.13
C GLY A 78 -2.55 5.26 11.92
N GLY A 79 -1.27 5.42 11.54
CA GLY A 79 -0.40 6.47 12.10
C GLY A 79 0.26 6.10 13.43
N GLY A 80 0.24 4.83 13.83
CA GLY A 80 0.99 4.34 14.99
C GLY A 80 2.52 4.39 14.82
N TYR A 81 3.00 4.58 13.59
CA TYR A 81 4.42 4.60 13.23
C TYR A 81 4.73 5.83 12.36
N PRO A 82 5.88 6.49 12.53
CA PRO A 82 6.29 7.63 11.71
C PRO A 82 6.82 7.17 10.33
N LEU A 83 5.98 6.51 9.55
CA LEU A 83 6.28 5.98 8.22
C LEU A 83 5.55 6.83 7.16
N PHE A 84 6.20 7.88 6.67
CA PHE A 84 5.64 8.79 5.67
C PHE A 84 6.13 8.44 4.26
N GLU A 85 5.89 7.21 3.85
CA GLU A 85 6.40 6.68 2.59
C GLU A 85 5.46 5.63 2.01
N VAL A 86 5.77 5.23 0.78
CA VAL A 86 5.14 4.08 0.14
C VAL A 86 5.81 2.81 0.66
N THR A 87 5.07 1.96 1.37
CA THR A 87 5.56 0.71 1.93
C THR A 87 4.80 -0.49 1.38
N VAL A 88 5.42 -1.66 1.42
CA VAL A 88 4.76 -2.93 1.11
C VAL A 88 4.67 -3.76 2.39
N PHE A 89 3.47 -4.27 2.69
CA PHE A 89 3.29 -5.26 3.76
C PHE A 89 2.80 -6.58 3.20
N PHE A 90 3.56 -7.66 3.44
CA PHE A 90 3.22 -8.99 2.95
C PHE A 90 3.91 -10.07 3.80
N ILE A 91 3.17 -11.11 4.22
CA ILE A 91 3.69 -12.27 5.01
C ILE A 91 4.55 -11.78 6.19
N ASP A 92 3.95 -10.99 7.08
CA ASP A 92 4.57 -10.48 8.31
C ASP A 92 5.87 -9.68 8.10
N GLN A 93 6.15 -9.23 6.88
CA GLN A 93 7.31 -8.40 6.55
C GLN A 93 6.87 -7.04 5.99
N VAL A 94 7.44 -5.98 6.56
CA VAL A 94 7.41 -4.64 5.99
C VAL A 94 8.64 -4.50 5.08
N CYS A 95 8.42 -4.41 3.78
CA CYS A 95 9.47 -4.10 2.81
C CYS A 95 9.45 -2.59 2.53
N ARG A 96 10.59 -1.95 2.80
CA ARG A 96 10.86 -0.55 2.48
C ARG A 96 11.73 -0.49 1.24
N GLU A 97 11.25 0.09 0.15
CA GLU A 97 12.08 0.31 -1.02
C GLU A 97 12.83 1.64 -0.86
N LEU A 98 14.13 1.54 -0.61
CA LEU A 98 15.05 2.66 -0.51
C LEU A 98 15.61 2.96 -1.91
N TYR A 99 15.25 4.11 -2.48
CA TYR A 99 16.00 4.75 -3.56
C TYR A 99 16.11 6.26 -3.29
#